data_AF-W3V2D5-F1
#
_entry.id   AF-W3V2D5-F1
#
_cell.length_a   1.000
_cell.length_b   1.000
_cell.length_c   1.000
_cell.angle_alpha   90.00
_cell.angle_beta   90.00
_cell.angle_gamma   90.00
#
_symmetry.space_group_name_H-M   'P 1'
#
loop_
_entity.id
_entity.type
_entity.pdbx_description
1 polymer ?
#
loop_
_entity_poly.entity_id
_entity_poly.type
_entity_poly.pdbx_seq_one_letter_code
_entity_poly.pdbx_strand_id
1 'polypeptide(L)'
;MLNLDTLGLAATVTASGISAPDYQTILNKLSEYFRQIYGTDAYLDPDSKDGQMIAIYALAVHDANNAVIAAYNSFSPSTGTGAALSNNVKINGIARHASTYSTVDVKLTGTVGTVVKNGIVRDKQGYSWTLPDTVSIGLHGYVIATATCQTKG
;
A
#
# COMPACT_ATOMS: atom_id res chain seq x y z
N MET A 1 -40.95 -12.68 -7.49
CA MET A 1 -39.74 -13.43 -7.90
C MET A 1 -38.57 -12.45 -7.83
N LEU A 2 -37.40 -12.86 -7.30
CA LEU A 2 -36.22 -12.00 -7.27
C LEU A 2 -35.82 -11.59 -8.69
N ASN A 3 -35.35 -10.35 -8.88
CA ASN A 3 -34.67 -9.98 -10.13
C ASN A 3 -33.28 -10.64 -10.11
N LEU A 4 -33.07 -11.61 -11.01
CA LEU A 4 -31.81 -12.36 -11.11
C LEU A 4 -30.84 -11.78 -12.14
N ASP A 5 -31.24 -10.77 -12.91
CA ASP A 5 -30.37 -10.13 -13.90
C ASP A 5 -29.26 -9.34 -13.22
N THR A 6 -29.58 -8.68 -12.10
CA THR A 6 -28.59 -8.10 -11.19
C THR A 6 -29.18 -7.86 -9.81
N LEU A 7 -28.36 -8.10 -8.78
CA LEU A 7 -28.67 -7.74 -7.39
C LEU A 7 -28.22 -6.31 -7.04
N GLY A 8 -27.50 -5.63 -7.94
CA GLY A 8 -26.94 -4.29 -7.69
C GLY A 8 -25.84 -4.28 -6.64
N LEU A 9 -25.23 -5.43 -6.33
CA LEU A 9 -24.22 -5.57 -5.28
C LEU A 9 -22.78 -5.49 -5.79
N ALA A 10 -22.57 -5.61 -7.10
CA ALA A 10 -21.24 -5.63 -7.70
C ALA A 10 -20.70 -4.20 -7.90
N ALA A 11 -19.37 -4.08 -7.95
CA ALA A 11 -18.71 -2.87 -8.41
C ALA A 11 -19.15 -2.50 -9.83
N THR A 12 -19.34 -1.21 -10.08
CA THR A 12 -19.71 -0.64 -11.37
C THR A 12 -18.67 0.36 -11.84
N VAL A 13 -18.37 0.35 -13.13
CA VAL A 13 -17.48 1.32 -13.76
C VAL A 13 -18.32 2.27 -14.61
N THR A 14 -18.18 3.56 -14.35
CA THR A 14 -18.87 4.63 -15.06
C THR A 14 -17.86 5.65 -15.59
N ALA A 15 -18.34 6.67 -16.30
CA ALA A 15 -17.49 7.79 -16.72
C ALA A 15 -16.81 8.52 -15.54
N SER A 16 -17.39 8.44 -14.33
CA SER A 16 -16.81 9.04 -13.13
C SER A 16 -15.78 8.14 -12.42
N GLY A 17 -15.54 6.93 -12.92
CA GLY A 17 -14.65 5.94 -12.32
C GLY A 17 -15.37 4.69 -11.81
N ILE A 18 -14.66 3.89 -11.00
CA ILE A 18 -15.20 2.69 -10.36
C ILE A 18 -15.81 3.02 -8.98
N SER A 19 -16.96 2.43 -8.67
CA SER A 19 -17.57 2.49 -7.35
C SER A 19 -18.26 1.16 -7.02
N ALA A 20 -18.45 0.89 -5.73
CA ALA A 20 -19.18 -0.26 -5.24
C ALA A 20 -20.00 0.11 -4.01
N PRO A 21 -21.09 -0.62 -3.71
CA PRO A 21 -21.80 -0.46 -2.44
C PRO A 21 -20.89 -0.80 -1.24
N ASP A 22 -21.05 -0.08 -0.13
CA ASP A 22 -20.39 -0.45 1.12
C ASP A 22 -20.98 -1.74 1.72
N TYR A 23 -20.25 -2.32 2.68
CA TYR A 23 -20.66 -3.54 3.37
C TYR A 23 -22.09 -3.47 3.94
N GLN A 24 -22.46 -2.35 4.56
CA GLN A 24 -23.76 -2.22 5.21
C GLN A 24 -24.89 -2.20 4.18
N THR A 25 -24.68 -1.55 3.05
CA THR A 25 -25.60 -1.53 1.92
C THR A 25 -25.81 -2.93 1.37
N ILE A 26 -24.73 -3.72 1.23
CA ILE A 26 -24.79 -5.11 0.77
C ILE A 26 -25.54 -5.99 1.79
N LEU A 27 -25.21 -5.88 3.07
CA LEU A 27 -25.84 -6.63 4.16
C LEU A 27 -27.35 -6.37 4.21
N ASN A 28 -27.75 -5.11 4.15
CA ASN A 28 -29.16 -4.72 4.16
C ASN A 28 -29.90 -5.34 2.97
N LYS A 29 -29.32 -5.26 1.78
CA LYS A 29 -29.92 -5.80 0.56
C LYS A 29 -30.06 -7.33 0.59
N LEU A 30 -29.04 -8.04 1.06
CA LEU A 30 -29.12 -9.50 1.22
C LEU A 30 -30.16 -9.90 2.28
N SER A 31 -30.28 -9.13 3.36
CA SER A 31 -31.30 -9.34 4.40
C SER A 31 -32.71 -9.11 3.88
N GLU A 32 -32.92 -8.09 3.04
CA GLU A 32 -34.19 -7.86 2.33
C GLU A 32 -34.55 -9.06 1.45
N TYR A 33 -33.60 -9.56 0.65
CA TYR A 33 -33.85 -10.72 -0.20
C TYR A 33 -34.12 -11.99 0.61
N PHE A 34 -33.40 -12.19 1.71
CA PHE A 34 -33.65 -13.33 2.61
C PHE A 34 -35.09 -13.30 3.13
N ARG A 35 -35.55 -12.16 3.66
CA ARG A 35 -36.93 -12.00 4.15
C ARG A 35 -37.98 -12.15 3.04
N GLN A 36 -37.65 -11.73 1.82
CA GLN A 36 -38.54 -11.92 0.67
C GLN A 36 -38.74 -13.41 0.31
N ILE A 37 -37.72 -14.24 0.55
CA ILE A 37 -37.74 -15.68 0.23
C ILE A 37 -38.33 -16.50 1.39
N TYR A 38 -37.90 -16.21 2.61
CA TYR A 38 -38.15 -17.05 3.79
C TYR A 38 -39.25 -16.52 4.72
N GLY A 39 -39.68 -15.27 4.54
CA GLY A 39 -40.69 -14.62 5.39
C GLY A 39 -40.17 -13.37 6.08
N THR A 40 -41.04 -12.38 6.25
CA THR A 40 -40.69 -11.09 6.88
C THR A 40 -40.39 -11.21 8.36
N ASP A 41 -40.84 -12.29 8.99
CA ASP A 41 -40.61 -12.65 10.40
C ASP A 41 -39.26 -13.33 10.65
N ALA A 42 -38.44 -13.55 9.61
CA ALA A 42 -37.09 -14.08 9.77
C ALA A 42 -36.22 -13.20 10.69
N TYR A 43 -35.66 -13.83 11.73
CA TYR A 43 -34.75 -13.23 12.70
C TYR A 43 -33.33 -13.23 12.17
N LEU A 44 -32.77 -12.05 11.90
CA LEU A 44 -31.50 -11.85 11.19
C LEU A 44 -30.51 -10.98 11.97
N ASP A 45 -30.69 -10.86 13.28
CA ASP A 45 -29.75 -10.12 14.13
C ASP A 45 -28.39 -10.84 14.19
N PRO A 46 -27.30 -10.14 14.56
CA PRO A 46 -25.94 -10.70 14.53
C PRO A 46 -25.69 -11.93 15.42
N ASP A 47 -26.56 -12.18 16.40
CA ASP A 47 -26.52 -13.36 17.27
C ASP A 47 -27.21 -14.58 16.67
N SER A 48 -28.00 -14.40 15.60
CA SER A 48 -28.65 -15.47 14.86
C SER A 48 -27.71 -16.14 13.86
N LYS A 49 -27.90 -17.44 13.66
CA LYS A 49 -27.12 -18.21 12.66
C LYS A 49 -27.34 -17.67 11.25
N ASP A 50 -28.58 -17.32 10.91
CA ASP A 50 -28.94 -16.79 9.60
C ASP A 50 -28.38 -15.37 9.41
N GLY A 51 -28.44 -14.52 10.43
CA GLY A 51 -27.80 -13.20 10.43
C GLY A 51 -26.29 -13.28 10.21
N GLN A 52 -25.61 -14.21 10.90
CA GLN A 52 -24.17 -14.46 10.70
C GLN A 52 -23.84 -14.97 9.30
N MET A 53 -24.67 -15.86 8.74
CA MET A 53 -24.51 -16.36 7.38
C MET A 53 -24.61 -15.25 6.34
N ILE A 54 -25.64 -14.38 6.46
CA ILE A 54 -25.81 -13.24 5.56
C ILE A 54 -24.65 -12.25 5.69
N ALA A 55 -24.15 -12.02 6.91
CA ALA A 55 -22.98 -11.17 7.14
C ALA A 55 -21.72 -11.70 6.43
N ILE A 56 -21.48 -13.02 6.45
CA ILE A 56 -20.36 -13.65 5.73
C ILE A 56 -20.50 -13.41 4.22
N TYR A 57 -21.70 -13.55 3.67
CA TYR A 57 -21.94 -13.30 2.24
C TYR A 57 -21.77 -11.83 1.86
N ALA A 58 -22.27 -10.92 2.70
CA ALA A 58 -22.07 -9.50 2.50
C ALA A 58 -20.59 -9.12 2.51
N LEU A 59 -19.82 -9.69 3.44
CA LEU A 59 -18.38 -9.46 3.53
C LEU A 59 -17.65 -10.01 2.31
N ALA A 60 -17.97 -11.23 1.87
CA ALA A 60 -17.35 -11.82 0.68
C ALA A 60 -17.57 -10.97 -0.58
N VAL A 61 -18.79 -10.44 -0.77
CA VAL A 61 -19.09 -9.55 -1.90
C VAL A 61 -18.36 -8.22 -1.77
N HIS A 62 -18.32 -7.64 -0.57
CA HIS A 62 -17.59 -6.40 -0.29
C HIS A 62 -16.08 -6.56 -0.57
N ASP A 63 -15.47 -7.66 -0.13
CA ASP A 63 -14.06 -7.95 -0.35
C ASP A 63 -13.76 -8.15 -1.84
N ALA A 64 -14.63 -8.87 -2.55
CA ALA A 64 -14.53 -9.02 -4.00
C ALA A 64 -14.60 -7.65 -4.70
N ASN A 65 -15.56 -6.79 -4.33
CA ASN A 65 -15.67 -5.44 -4.89
C ASN A 65 -14.42 -4.60 -4.65
N ASN A 66 -13.85 -4.66 -3.44
CA ASN A 66 -12.62 -3.95 -3.12
C ASN A 66 -11.42 -4.48 -3.92
N ALA A 67 -11.36 -5.78 -4.18
CA ALA A 67 -10.37 -6.35 -5.09
C ALA A 67 -10.54 -5.85 -6.52
N VAL A 68 -11.77 -5.72 -7.02
CA VAL A 68 -12.04 -5.13 -8.35
C VAL A 68 -11.64 -3.66 -8.40
N ILE A 69 -11.95 -2.87 -7.36
CA ILE A 69 -11.53 -1.46 -7.24
C ILE A 69 -10.00 -1.35 -7.25
N ALA A 70 -9.31 -2.20 -6.48
CA ALA A 70 -7.84 -2.25 -6.48
C ALA A 70 -7.28 -2.60 -7.87
N ALA A 71 -7.88 -3.58 -8.56
CA ALA A 71 -7.49 -3.96 -9.91
C ALA A 71 -7.70 -2.81 -10.90
N TYR A 72 -8.86 -2.14 -10.87
CA TYR A 72 -9.15 -0.97 -11.71
C TYR A 72 -8.13 0.15 -11.49
N ASN A 73 -7.87 0.51 -10.24
CA ASN A 73 -6.91 1.56 -9.88
C ASN A 73 -5.46 1.17 -10.21
N SER A 74 -5.15 -0.13 -10.32
CA SER A 74 -3.81 -0.59 -10.68
C SER A 74 -3.41 -0.24 -12.12
N PHE A 75 -4.36 0.03 -13.01
CA PHE A 75 -4.11 0.42 -14.40
C PHE A 75 -3.72 1.89 -14.57
N SER A 76 -3.88 2.72 -13.53
CA SER A 76 -3.42 4.10 -13.58
C SER A 76 -1.97 4.21 -13.10
N PRO A 77 -1.07 4.91 -13.81
CA PRO A 77 0.28 5.18 -13.33
C PRO A 77 0.32 5.97 -12.01
N SER A 78 -0.69 6.78 -11.71
CA SER A 78 -0.71 7.60 -10.48
C SER A 78 -1.08 6.81 -9.23
N THR A 79 -1.73 5.65 -9.38
CA THR A 79 -2.25 4.85 -8.25
C THR A 79 -1.74 3.40 -8.26
N GLY A 80 -1.18 2.92 -9.38
CA GLY A 80 -0.54 1.62 -9.46
C GLY A 80 0.74 1.55 -8.63
N THR A 81 1.00 0.39 -8.03
CA THR A 81 2.24 0.09 -7.32
C THR A 81 2.84 -1.23 -7.81
N GLY A 82 4.08 -1.54 -7.41
CA GLY A 82 4.70 -2.83 -7.68
C GLY A 82 4.75 -3.20 -9.17
N ALA A 83 4.30 -4.41 -9.50
CA ALA A 83 4.29 -4.94 -10.87
C ALA A 83 3.30 -4.20 -11.79
N ALA A 84 2.15 -3.78 -11.27
CA ALA A 84 1.16 -3.03 -12.04
C ALA A 84 1.74 -1.69 -12.52
N LEU A 85 2.41 -0.94 -11.62
CA LEU A 85 3.12 0.28 -12.00
C LEU A 85 4.22 0.01 -13.04
N SER A 86 5.03 -1.04 -12.81
CA SER A 86 6.09 -1.42 -13.75
C SER A 86 5.55 -1.75 -15.14
N ASN A 87 4.39 -2.40 -15.24
CA ASN A 87 3.72 -2.68 -16.50
C ASN A 87 3.21 -1.39 -17.15
N ASN A 88 2.56 -0.50 -16.39
CA ASN A 88 2.03 0.76 -16.89
C ASN A 88 3.15 1.66 -17.45
N VAL A 89 4.27 1.81 -16.74
CA VAL A 89 5.39 2.66 -17.23
C VAL A 89 6.06 2.03 -18.45
N LYS A 90 6.21 0.70 -18.49
CA LYS A 90 6.80 -0.02 -19.63
C LYS A 90 5.99 0.16 -20.91
N ILE A 91 4.65 0.12 -20.82
CA ILE A 91 3.75 0.41 -21.95
C ILE A 91 3.98 1.83 -22.48
N ASN A 92 4.25 2.79 -21.59
CA ASN A 92 4.54 4.18 -21.94
C ASN A 92 6.01 4.44 -22.34
N GLY A 93 6.82 3.40 -22.53
CA GLY A 93 8.24 3.53 -22.92
C GLY A 93 9.16 4.06 -21.81
N ILE A 94 8.68 4.08 -20.57
CA ILE A 94 9.42 4.59 -19.41
C ILE A 94 9.81 3.40 -18.51
N ALA A 95 11.01 3.44 -17.94
CA ALA A 95 11.44 2.45 -16.95
C ALA A 95 11.35 3.06 -15.54
N ARG A 96 10.93 2.25 -14.56
CA ARG A 96 10.99 2.65 -13.16
C ARG A 96 12.46 2.74 -12.72
N HIS A 97 12.86 3.82 -12.05
CA HIS A 97 14.18 3.88 -11.44
C HIS A 97 14.34 2.73 -10.44
N ALA A 98 15.51 2.08 -10.48
CA ALA A 98 15.86 1.09 -9.47
C ALA A 98 16.04 1.79 -8.12
N SER A 99 15.82 1.05 -7.04
CA SER A 99 16.14 1.53 -5.70
C SER A 99 17.64 1.86 -5.61
N THR A 100 17.94 3.10 -5.23
CA THR A 100 19.31 3.57 -4.99
C THR A 100 19.55 3.77 -3.51
N TYR A 101 20.82 3.80 -3.11
CA TYR A 101 21.18 4.16 -1.75
C TYR A 101 21.11 5.68 -1.57
N SER A 102 20.53 6.13 -0.47
CA SER A 102 20.57 7.55 -0.09
C SER A 102 22.00 7.96 0.27
N THR A 103 22.36 9.19 -0.05
CA THR A 103 23.64 9.81 0.36
C THR A 103 23.39 11.05 1.21
N VAL A 104 24.30 11.33 2.15
CA VAL A 104 24.22 12.50 3.02
C VAL A 104 25.61 12.97 3.43
N ASP A 105 25.82 14.28 3.51
CA ASP A 105 27.06 14.83 4.05
C ASP A 105 27.05 14.81 5.57
N VAL A 106 28.08 14.20 6.15
CA VAL A 106 28.29 14.14 7.60
C VAL A 106 29.55 14.89 7.97
N LYS A 107 29.45 15.67 9.05
CA LYS A 107 30.59 16.36 9.66
C LYS A 107 31.18 15.48 10.76
N LEU A 108 32.43 15.06 10.56
CA LEU A 108 33.20 14.33 11.57
C LEU A 108 34.15 15.31 12.26
N THR A 109 34.07 15.43 13.58
CA THR A 109 34.95 16.25 14.40
C THR A 109 35.87 15.36 15.22
N GLY A 110 37.15 15.70 15.34
CA GLY A 110 38.11 14.92 16.11
C GLY A 110 39.52 15.51 16.11
N THR A 111 40.50 14.71 16.53
CA THR A 111 41.91 15.11 16.54
C THR A 111 42.44 15.26 15.12
N VAL A 112 43.11 16.37 14.83
CA VAL A 112 43.77 16.65 13.54
C VAL A 112 44.69 15.50 13.15
N GLY A 113 44.63 15.08 11.88
CA GLY A 113 45.43 13.98 11.33
C GLY A 113 44.88 12.58 11.62
N THR A 114 43.78 12.45 12.37
CA THR A 114 43.11 11.16 12.56
C THR A 114 42.57 10.66 11.22
N VAL A 115 42.83 9.39 10.91
CA VAL A 115 42.34 8.73 9.71
C VAL A 115 41.31 7.67 10.10
N VAL A 116 40.09 7.84 9.60
CA VAL A 116 38.99 6.87 9.73
C VAL A 116 38.95 6.05 8.44
N LYS A 117 39.11 4.73 8.56
CA LYS A 117 39.04 3.80 7.41
C LYS A 117 37.76 2.98 7.48
N ASN A 118 37.05 2.84 6.36
CA ASN A 118 35.81 2.06 6.23
C ASN A 118 34.80 2.33 7.37
N GLY A 119 34.68 3.60 7.77
CA GLY A 119 33.87 3.97 8.92
C GLY A 119 32.37 3.84 8.65
N ILE A 120 31.59 3.63 9.69
CA ILE A 120 30.12 3.56 9.63
C ILE A 120 29.56 4.52 10.68
N VAL A 121 28.60 5.36 10.27
CA VAL A 121 27.84 6.21 11.17
C VAL A 121 26.39 5.74 11.22
N ARG A 122 25.72 5.89 12.37
CA ARG A 122 24.33 5.45 12.56
C ARG A 122 23.44 6.66 12.85
N ASP A 123 22.29 6.73 12.19
CA ASP A 123 21.31 7.80 12.44
C ASP A 123 20.38 7.48 13.62
N LYS A 124 19.50 8.43 13.96
CA LYS A 124 18.52 8.29 15.05
C LYS A 124 17.48 7.18 14.81
N GLN A 125 17.21 6.86 13.55
CA GLN A 125 16.26 5.81 13.15
C GLN A 125 16.93 4.42 13.09
N GLY A 126 18.23 4.34 13.34
CA GLY A 126 19.00 3.11 13.38
C GLY A 126 19.63 2.69 12.05
N TYR A 127 19.47 3.48 10.97
CA TYR A 127 20.12 3.15 9.70
C TYR A 127 21.62 3.38 9.79
N SER A 128 22.38 2.47 9.19
CA SER A 128 23.84 2.53 9.13
C SER A 128 24.28 3.09 7.79
N TRP A 129 25.24 4.01 7.83
CA TRP A 129 25.72 4.77 6.69
C TRP A 129 27.23 4.59 6.57
N THR A 130 27.68 4.05 5.44
CA THR A 130 29.09 3.81 5.14
C THR A 130 29.76 5.10 4.70
N LEU A 131 30.86 5.47 5.35
CA LEU A 131 31.76 6.55 4.93
C LEU A 131 32.64 6.09 3.76
N PRO A 132 33.27 7.02 3.02
CA PRO A 132 34.32 6.69 2.07
C PRO A 132 35.42 5.83 2.71
N ASP A 133 36.10 5.01 1.90
CA ASP A 133 37.13 4.06 2.35
C ASP A 133 38.18 4.68 3.28
N THR A 134 38.48 5.97 3.08
CA THR A 134 39.37 6.75 3.94
C THR A 134 38.85 8.18 4.09
N VAL A 135 38.71 8.62 5.34
CA VAL A 135 38.34 9.99 5.71
C VAL A 135 39.36 10.51 6.74
N SER A 136 39.98 11.66 6.48
CA SER A 136 40.97 12.25 7.38
C SER A 136 40.47 13.55 7.98
N ILE A 137 40.63 13.70 9.30
CA ILE A 137 40.29 14.93 10.02
C ILE A 137 41.32 16.01 9.68
N GLY A 138 40.88 17.05 8.98
CA GLY A 138 41.73 18.14 8.53
C GLY A 138 42.23 19.03 9.67
N LEU A 139 43.06 20.02 9.31
CA LEU A 139 43.72 20.94 10.25
C LEU A 139 42.75 21.77 11.11
N HIS A 140 41.49 21.91 10.68
CA HIS A 140 40.44 22.60 11.42
C HIS A 140 39.76 21.71 12.50
N GLY A 141 40.24 20.49 12.71
CA GLY A 141 39.68 19.54 13.68
C GLY A 141 38.37 18.88 13.22
N TYR A 142 38.00 19.03 11.94
CA TYR A 142 36.86 18.35 11.35
C TYR A 142 37.04 18.11 9.84
N VAL A 143 36.17 17.27 9.29
CA VAL A 143 36.03 16.99 7.85
C VAL A 143 34.56 16.74 7.53
N ILE A 144 34.15 17.07 6.30
CA ILE A 144 32.85 16.71 5.75
C ILE A 144 33.07 15.54 4.80
N ALA A 145 32.31 14.47 4.99
CA ALA A 145 32.35 13.28 4.13
C ALA A 145 30.93 12.88 3.71
N THR A 146 30.77 12.47 2.47
CA THR A 146 29.49 11.96 1.97
C THR A 146 29.35 10.49 2.38
N ALA A 147 28.41 10.20 3.27
CA ALA A 147 28.07 8.86 3.71
C ALA A 147 26.95 8.28 2.83
N THR A 148 26.98 6.96 2.60
CA THR A 148 25.97 6.22 1.82
C THR A 148 25.22 5.26 2.72
N CYS A 149 23.88 5.30 2.73
CA CYS A 149 23.07 4.38 3.53
C CYS A 149 23.31 2.94 3.10
N GLN A 150 23.34 1.99 4.03
CA GLN A 150 23.44 0.57 3.71
C GLN A 150 22.10 -0.06 3.30
N THR A 151 21.00 0.66 3.52
CA THR A 151 19.66 0.26 3.11
C THR A 151 19.24 1.06 1.89
N LYS A 152 18.71 0.38 0.87
CA LYS A 152 18.17 1.03 -0.33
C LYS A 152 16.81 1.67 -0.03
N GLY A 153 16.55 2.83 -0.65
CA GLY A 153 15.26 3.52 -0.64
C GLY A 153 14.34 3.10 -1.78
#